data_AF-A0A9P0FJA0-F1
#
_entry.id   AF-A0A9P0FJA0-F1
#
_cell.length_a   1.000
_cell.length_b   1.000
_cell.length_c   1.000
_cell.angle_alpha   90.00
_cell.angle_beta   90.00
_cell.angle_gamma   90.00
#
_symmetry.space_group_name_H-M   'P 1'
#
loop_
_entity.id
_entity.type
_entity.pdbx_description
1 polymer ?
#
loop_
_entity_poly.entity_id
_entity_poly.type
_entity_poly.pdbx_seq_one_letter_code
_entity_poly.pdbx_strand_id
1 'polypeptide(L)'
;MTLDALLHECVDSGAQNNAPFVIYTDEDGQLLDTLPVCQDFNRGLCNRPACKFVHLQEGEGVEVVDNRVAVCRDAAKGQCSRSACKYYHIPVALPPAPVMAALSSYRH
;
A
#
# COMPACT_ATOMS: atom_id res chain seq x y z
N MET A 1 7.31 23.75 32.59
CA MET A 1 6.71 22.40 32.73
C MET A 1 6.31 21.98 31.33
N THR A 2 7.08 21.06 30.78
CA THR A 2 7.17 20.65 29.37
C THR A 2 5.84 20.07 28.87
N LEU A 3 5.29 20.69 27.81
CA LEU A 3 4.20 20.13 27.02
C LEU A 3 4.81 19.32 25.86
N ASP A 4 5.46 18.23 26.23
CA ASP A 4 5.87 17.18 25.30
C ASP A 4 4.78 16.08 25.26
N ALA A 5 4.57 15.52 24.06
CA ALA A 5 3.86 14.26 23.78
C ALA A 5 2.35 14.30 23.45
N LEU A 6 1.94 15.11 22.47
CA LEU A 6 0.83 14.75 21.54
C LEU A 6 1.35 14.64 20.09
N LEU A 7 2.49 13.97 19.91
CA LEU A 7 3.00 13.51 18.60
C LEU A 7 3.12 11.97 18.62
N HIS A 8 1.98 11.32 18.84
CA HIS A 8 1.69 9.95 18.46
C HIS A 8 0.34 10.10 17.76
N GLU A 9 0.16 9.91 16.46
CA GLU A 9 0.59 8.86 15.54
C GLU A 9 0.57 9.52 14.13
N CYS A 10 1.32 9.18 13.09
CA CYS A 10 2.15 8.05 12.73
C CYS A 10 3.06 8.57 11.60
N VAL A 11 4.35 8.21 11.64
CA VAL A 11 5.37 8.36 10.60
C VAL A 11 4.82 8.64 9.18
N ASP A 12 4.70 9.92 8.81
CA ASP A 12 4.60 10.39 7.42
C ASP A 12 6.04 10.60 6.90
N SER A 13 6.86 9.55 7.02
CA SER A 13 8.25 9.58 6.55
C SER A 13 8.33 8.80 5.26
N GLY A 14 8.21 9.50 4.14
CA GLY A 14 8.79 9.04 2.88
C GLY A 14 7.84 8.99 1.71
N ALA A 15 7.86 10.07 0.94
CA ALA A 15 7.86 10.05 -0.51
C ALA A 15 6.69 9.37 -1.25
N GLN A 16 5.96 10.20 -1.99
CA GLN A 16 4.92 9.91 -2.97
C GLN A 16 5.47 9.09 -4.18
N ASN A 17 6.11 7.95 -3.93
CA ASN A 17 6.76 7.13 -4.95
C ASN A 17 5.77 6.15 -5.61
N ASN A 18 4.72 5.76 -4.90
CA ASN A 18 3.65 4.94 -5.45
C ASN A 18 2.61 5.82 -6.14
N ALA A 19 2.17 5.42 -7.33
CA ALA A 19 1.20 6.19 -8.08
C ALA A 19 -0.18 6.20 -7.37
N PRO A 20 -0.88 7.35 -7.33
CA PRO A 20 -2.12 7.52 -6.55
C PRO A 20 -3.32 6.72 -7.07
N PHE A 21 -3.22 6.06 -8.23
CA PHE A 21 -4.35 5.37 -8.88
C PHE A 21 -3.98 3.98 -9.42
N VAL A 22 -3.11 3.26 -8.72
CA VAL A 22 -2.88 1.85 -9.06
C VAL A 22 -4.06 1.01 -8.59
N ILE A 23 -4.59 0.19 -9.49
CA ILE A 23 -5.66 -0.76 -9.16
C ILE A 23 -5.02 -1.99 -8.52
N TYR A 24 -5.36 -2.25 -7.26
CA TYR A 24 -4.85 -3.39 -6.47
C TYR A 24 -5.87 -4.53 -6.34
N THR A 25 -6.91 -4.49 -7.16
CA THR A 25 -7.98 -5.48 -7.19
C THR A 25 -7.99 -6.24 -8.52
N ASP A 26 -8.53 -7.45 -8.50
CA ASP A 26 -8.82 -8.22 -9.71
C ASP A 26 -10.12 -7.79 -10.40
N GLU A 27 -10.53 -8.54 -11.43
CA GLU A 27 -11.74 -8.30 -12.23
C GLU A 27 -13.03 -8.44 -11.39
N ASP A 28 -12.99 -9.26 -10.34
CA ASP A 28 -14.08 -9.47 -9.40
C ASP A 28 -14.10 -8.42 -8.26
N GLY A 29 -13.16 -7.46 -8.28
CA GLY A 29 -13.00 -6.44 -7.25
C GLY A 29 -12.40 -6.96 -5.94
N GLN A 30 -11.82 -8.16 -5.94
CA GLN A 30 -11.13 -8.70 -4.77
C GLN A 30 -9.72 -8.13 -4.66
N LEU A 31 -9.31 -7.83 -3.44
CA LEU A 31 -7.96 -7.33 -3.16
C LEU A 31 -6.92 -8.42 -3.45
N LEU A 32 -5.89 -8.07 -4.23
CA LEU A 32 -4.79 -8.96 -4.55
C LEU A 32 -4.00 -9.34 -3.29
N ASP A 33 -3.73 -10.64 -3.10
CA ASP A 33 -2.93 -11.13 -1.98
C ASP A 33 -1.46 -10.69 -2.04
N THR A 34 -0.93 -10.56 -3.25
CA THR A 34 0.46 -10.16 -3.47
C THR A 34 0.59 -9.15 -4.59
N LEU A 35 1.46 -8.16 -4.40
CA LEU A 35 1.74 -7.12 -5.37
C LEU A 35 3.19 -7.21 -5.86
N PRO A 36 3.43 -7.04 -7.17
CA PRO A 36 4.77 -7.06 -7.73
C PRO A 36 5.55 -5.79 -7.36
N VAL A 37 6.79 -5.95 -6.93
CA VAL A 37 7.71 -4.87 -6.59
C VAL A 37 8.39 -4.35 -7.84
N CYS A 38 8.57 -3.03 -7.92
CA CYS A 38 9.27 -2.39 -9.02
C CYS A 38 10.78 -2.60 -8.91
N GLN A 39 11.32 -3.47 -9.76
CA GLN A 39 12.77 -3.73 -9.78
C GLN A 39 13.58 -2.52 -10.26
N ASP A 40 13.02 -1.72 -11.17
CA ASP A 40 13.67 -0.49 -11.64
C ASP A 40 13.78 0.53 -10.52
N PHE A 41 12.78 0.62 -9.64
CA PHE A 41 12.81 1.52 -8.49
C PHE A 41 13.87 1.07 -7.48
N ASN A 42 13.95 -0.25 -7.21
CA ASN A 42 14.98 -0.82 -6.36
C ASN A 42 16.41 -0.59 -6.90
N ARG A 43 16.55 -0.31 -8.20
CA ARG A 43 17.83 0.04 -8.85
C ARG A 43 18.04 1.56 -8.99
N GLY A 44 17.09 2.39 -8.55
CA GLY A 44 17.13 3.85 -8.73
C GLY A 44 16.87 4.33 -10.16
N LEU A 45 16.26 3.49 -11.00
CA LEU A 45 16.03 3.74 -12.44
C LEU A 45 14.56 4.00 -12.79
N CYS A 46 13.62 3.78 -11.87
CA CYS A 46 12.21 4.03 -12.13
C CYS A 46 11.87 5.51 -11.94
N ASN A 47 11.45 6.17 -13.03
CA ASN A 47 10.95 7.55 -13.04
C ASN A 47 9.49 7.63 -13.53
N ARG A 48 8.79 6.49 -13.59
CA ARG A 48 7.42 6.43 -14.11
C ARG A 48 6.45 7.09 -13.12
N PRO A 49 5.73 8.15 -13.52
CA PRO A 49 4.79 8.84 -12.63
C PRO A 49 3.57 7.98 -12.30
N ALA A 50 3.25 7.00 -13.15
CA ALA A 50 2.16 6.04 -12.98
C ALA A 50 2.70 4.60 -12.97
N CYS A 51 3.72 4.33 -12.13
CA CYS A 51 4.25 2.97 -12.02
C CYS A 51 3.20 2.03 -11.41
N LYS A 52 2.87 0.96 -12.14
CA LYS A 52 1.92 -0.07 -11.68
C LYS A 52 2.52 -1.05 -10.64
N PHE A 53 3.81 -0.95 -10.38
CA PHE A 53 4.56 -1.81 -9.48
C PHE A 53 4.85 -1.09 -8.17
N VAL A 54 4.90 -1.83 -7.07
CA VAL A 54 5.12 -1.26 -5.74
C VAL A 54 6.54 -0.74 -5.60
N HIS A 55 6.67 0.53 -5.21
CA HIS A 55 7.90 1.17 -4.80
C HIS A 55 8.02 1.04 -3.27
N LEU A 56 8.92 0.19 -2.81
CA LEU A 56 9.24 0.02 -1.39
C LEU A 56 10.43 0.88 -1.04
N GLN A 57 10.31 1.67 0.02
CA GLN A 57 11.44 2.41 0.56
C GLN A 57 12.28 1.51 1.46
N GLU A 58 13.60 1.74 1.49
CA GLU A 58 14.48 1.06 2.44
C GLU A 58 14.02 1.37 3.87
N GLY A 59 13.78 0.33 4.67
CA GLY A 59 13.37 0.46 6.08
C GLY A 59 11.89 0.22 6.38
N GLU A 60 11.04 -0.05 5.38
CA GLU A 60 9.60 -0.34 5.59
C GLU A 60 9.35 -1.66 6.36
N GLY A 61 10.35 -2.54 6.51
CA GLY A 61 10.21 -3.80 7.26
C GLY A 61 9.26 -4.83 6.62
N VAL A 62 8.80 -4.57 5.39
CA VAL A 62 7.92 -5.44 4.61
C VAL A 62 8.73 -6.59 4.01
N GLU A 63 8.22 -7.81 4.12
CA GLU A 63 8.85 -8.99 3.53
C GLU A 63 8.61 -9.04 2.01
N VAL A 64 9.69 -9.20 1.25
CA VAL A 64 9.67 -9.40 -0.21
C VAL A 64 10.05 -10.83 -0.52
N VAL A 65 9.17 -11.55 -1.22
CA VAL A 65 9.40 -12.93 -1.69
C VAL A 65 9.15 -12.96 -3.19
N ASP A 66 10.09 -13.50 -3.97
CA ASP A 66 9.99 -13.58 -5.44
C ASP A 66 9.66 -12.25 -6.13
N ASN A 67 10.26 -11.15 -5.65
CA ASN A 67 9.96 -9.78 -6.09
C ASN A 67 8.49 -9.36 -5.93
N ARG A 68 7.80 -9.93 -4.94
CA ARG A 68 6.43 -9.59 -4.58
C ARG A 68 6.32 -9.32 -3.08
N VAL A 69 5.40 -8.45 -2.70
CA VAL A 69 5.01 -8.23 -1.31
C VAL A 69 3.63 -8.78 -1.06
N ALA A 70 3.41 -9.34 0.12
CA ALA A 70 2.08 -9.72 0.56
C ALA A 70 1.32 -8.51 1.12
N VAL A 71 0.07 -8.34 0.72
CA VAL A 71 -0.77 -7.20 1.14
C VAL A 71 -1.35 -7.43 2.54
N CYS A 72 -1.31 -6.40 3.37
CA CYS A 72 -1.91 -6.45 4.69
C CYS A 72 -3.44 -6.31 4.60
N ARG A 73 -4.15 -7.44 4.69
CA ARG A 73 -5.62 -7.46 4.69
C ARG A 73 -6.24 -6.71 5.88
N ASP A 74 -5.56 -6.69 7.02
CA ASP A 74 -6.00 -5.94 8.21
C ASP A 74 -5.90 -4.43 7.96
N ALA A 75 -4.81 -3.97 7.32
CA ALA A 75 -4.60 -2.55 7.05
C ALA A 75 -5.58 -2.02 6.00
N ALA A 76 -5.87 -2.83 4.97
CA ALA A 76 -6.90 -2.51 3.97
C ALA A 76 -8.31 -2.32 4.58
N LYS A 77 -8.56 -2.89 5.77
CA LYS A 77 -9.81 -2.72 6.54
C LYS A 77 -9.70 -1.64 7.63
N GLY A 78 -8.54 -0.99 7.78
CA GLY A 78 -8.27 -0.03 8.86
C GLY A 78 -8.10 -0.68 10.25
N GLN A 79 -7.78 -1.98 10.30
CA GLN A 79 -7.71 -2.77 11.54
C GLN A 79 -6.26 -3.14 11.93
N CYS A 80 -5.26 -2.84 11.11
CA CYS A 80 -3.87 -3.11 11.44
C CYS A 80 -3.30 -2.00 12.34
N SER A 81 -2.87 -2.36 13.55
CA SER A 81 -2.21 -1.46 14.52
C SER A 81 -0.75 -1.84 14.82
N ARG A 82 -0.15 -2.71 13.98
CA ARG A 82 1.23 -3.18 14.17
C ARG A 82 2.20 -2.03 13.87
N SER A 83 3.08 -1.73 14.83
CA SER A 83 4.14 -0.71 14.67
C SER A 83 5.19 -1.09 13.63
N ALA A 84 5.42 -2.39 13.41
CA ALA A 84 6.25 -2.94 12.34
C ALA A 84 5.49 -4.09 11.68
N CYS A 85 4.77 -3.79 10.59
CA CYS A 85 4.01 -4.80 9.87
C CYS A 85 4.86 -5.43 8.76
N LYS A 86 5.00 -6.76 8.78
CA LYS A 86 5.71 -7.49 7.71
C LYS A 86 4.97 -7.50 6.37
N TYR A 87 3.72 -7.07 6.34
CA TYR A 87 2.85 -7.02 5.16
C TYR A 87 2.71 -5.59 4.65
N TYR A 88 2.61 -5.42 3.33
CA TYR A 88 2.52 -4.12 2.68
C TYR A 88 1.18 -3.42 2.98
N HIS A 89 1.25 -2.18 3.46
CA HIS A 89 0.10 -1.30 3.65
C HIS A 89 -0.06 -0.44 2.40
N ILE A 90 -1.18 -0.60 1.68
CA ILE A 90 -1.42 0.17 0.46
C ILE A 90 -1.57 1.66 0.84
N PRO A 91 -0.73 2.57 0.31
CA PRO A 91 -0.71 3.99 0.70
C PRO A 91 -1.86 4.81 0.07
N VAL A 92 -2.90 4.14 -0.42
CA VAL A 92 -4.09 4.78 -0.96
C VAL A 92 -5.25 4.44 -0.04
N ALA A 93 -6.09 5.44 0.26
CA ALA A 93 -7.40 5.19 0.83
C ALA A 93 -8.18 4.34 -0.17
N LEU A 94 -8.10 3.01 -0.02
CA LEU A 94 -8.98 2.11 -0.75
C LEU A 94 -10.41 2.55 -0.40
N PRO A 95 -11.30 2.73 -1.40
CA PRO A 95 -12.71 2.89 -1.10
C PRO A 95 -13.13 1.74 -0.18
N PRO A 96 -13.99 1.97 0.83
CA PRO A 96 -14.44 0.91 1.72
C PRO A 96 -14.87 -0.31 0.89
N ALA A 97 -14.56 -1.53 1.33
CA ALA A 97 -14.90 -2.75 0.60
C ALA A 97 -16.36 -2.79 0.06
N PRO A 98 -17.38 -2.27 0.77
CA PRO A 98 -18.74 -2.13 0.24
C PRO A 98 -18.84 -1.24 -1.01
N VAL A 99 -18.04 -0.17 -1.10
CA VAL A 99 -17.98 0.74 -2.24
C VAL A 99 -17.29 0.07 -3.43
N MET A 100 -16.20 -0.68 -3.19
CA MET A 100 -15.52 -1.44 -4.25
C MET A 100 -16.44 -2.50 -4.86
N ALA A 101 -17.16 -3.27 -4.03
CA ALA A 101 -18.14 -4.25 -4.49
C ALA A 101 -19.32 -3.61 -5.26
N ALA A 102 -19.76 -2.42 -4.82
CA ALA A 102 -20.81 -1.69 -5.51
C ALA A 102 -20.36 -1.21 -6.91
N LEU A 103 -19.16 -0.65 -7.05
CA LEU A 103 -18.65 -0.15 -8.33
C LEU A 103 -18.48 -1.26 -9.38
N SER A 104 -18.07 -2.47 -8.98
CA SER A 104 -18.03 -3.64 -9.89
C SER A 104 -19.42 -4.09 -10.32
N SER A 105 -20.46 -3.83 -9.52
CA SER A 105 -21.85 -4.24 -9.79
C SER A 105 -22.62 -3.26 -10.70
N TYR A 106 -22.15 -2.02 -10.86
CA TYR A 106 -22.76 -1.01 -11.75
C TYR A 106 -22.28 -1.10 -13.20
N ARG A 107 -21.43 -2.08 -13.54
CA ARG A 107 -21.02 -2.39 -14.92
C ARG A 107 -21.99 -3.39 -15.57
N HIS A 108 -23.27 -3.04 -15.66
CA HIS A 108 -24.25 -3.72 -16.51
C HIS A 108 -25.07 -2.69 -17.28
#